data_AF-W6TI81-F1
#
_entry.id   AF-W6TI81-F1
#
_cell.length_a   1.000
_cell.length_b   1.000
_cell.length_c   1.000
_cell.angle_alpha   90.00
_cell.angle_beta   90.00
_cell.angle_gamma   90.00
#
_symmetry.space_group_name_H-M   'P 1'
#
loop_
_entity.id
_entity.type
_entity.pdbx_description
1 polymer ?
#
loop_
_entity_poly.entity_id
_entity_poly.type
_entity_poly.pdbx_seq_one_letter_code
_entity_poly.pdbx_strand_id
1 'polypeptide(L)'
;MLQIYFISVLLNILGGIILAFPTLRDKLKCLIIFDEFVNTINNNKAARSIFGTIFITVSILEIIIPYDLPIIGNLFPAISLFLIGFILFLNQKMPITLQNNKEYGKFQSLVENNKKLIGILALIIGIIHFFCTKDSFSLNLTKININALYQSNNLNKFQSINVNFVDI
;
A
#
# COMPACT_ATOMS: atom_id res chain seq x y z
N MET A 1 2.24 -8.35 -12.23
CA MET A 1 1.98 -9.74 -11.80
C MET A 1 1.19 -9.71 -10.51
N LEU A 2 0.05 -10.40 -10.44
CA LEU A 2 -0.90 -10.33 -9.31
C LEU A 2 -0.25 -10.68 -7.95
N GLN A 3 0.77 -11.55 -7.94
CA GLN A 3 1.44 -12.02 -6.74
C GLN A 3 2.16 -10.90 -5.96
N ILE A 4 3.00 -10.11 -6.64
CA ILE A 4 3.78 -9.03 -5.99
C ILE A 4 2.84 -7.96 -5.43
N TYR A 5 1.83 -7.59 -6.21
CA TYR A 5 0.76 -6.69 -5.80
C TYR A 5 0.09 -7.14 -4.49
N PHE A 6 -0.33 -8.42 -4.43
CA PHE A 6 -0.99 -8.94 -3.24
C PHE A 6 -0.05 -9.00 -2.03
N ILE A 7 1.22 -9.36 -2.24
CA ILE A 7 2.23 -9.35 -1.18
C ILE A 7 2.45 -7.92 -0.66
N SER A 8 2.50 -6.92 -1.54
CA SER A 8 2.65 -5.51 -1.17
C SER A 8 1.48 -5.02 -0.32
N VAL A 9 0.24 -5.35 -0.70
CA VAL A 9 -0.96 -5.09 0.11
C VAL A 9 -0.84 -5.73 1.48
N LEU A 10 -0.56 -7.04 1.52
CA LEU A 10 -0.51 -7.82 2.76
C LEU A 10 0.56 -7.28 3.70
N LEU A 11 1.74 -6.97 3.18
CA LEU A 11 2.84 -6.42 3.96
C LEU A 11 2.53 -4.99 4.43
N ASN A 12 1.86 -4.14 3.65
CA ASN A 12 1.44 -2.82 4.13
C ASN A 12 0.49 -2.94 5.33
N ILE A 13 -0.46 -3.87 5.27
CA ILE A 13 -1.40 -4.14 6.37
C ILE A 13 -0.64 -4.68 7.59
N LEU A 14 0.19 -5.72 7.42
CA LEU A 14 0.96 -6.31 8.51
C LEU A 14 1.94 -5.30 9.14
N GLY A 15 2.67 -4.56 8.31
CA GLY A 15 3.58 -3.50 8.76
C GLY A 15 2.88 -2.38 9.50
N GLY A 16 1.70 -1.99 9.01
CA GLY A 16 0.82 -1.05 9.68
C GLY A 16 0.40 -1.54 11.06
N ILE A 17 -0.01 -2.81 11.16
CA ILE A 17 -0.33 -3.46 12.44
C ILE A 17 0.90 -3.46 13.36
N ILE A 18 2.08 -3.88 12.90
CA ILE A 18 3.30 -3.95 13.71
C ILE A 18 3.64 -2.58 14.33
N LEU A 19 3.62 -1.51 13.53
CA LEU A 19 4.02 -0.17 14.00
C LEU A 19 2.95 0.54 14.83
N ALA A 20 1.68 0.35 14.50
CA ALA A 20 0.56 0.98 15.22
C ALA A 20 -0.08 0.07 16.27
N PHE A 21 0.51 -1.10 16.55
CA PHE A 21 -0.05 -2.16 17.39
C PHE A 21 -0.58 -1.66 18.74
N PRO A 22 0.17 -0.86 19.53
CA PRO A 22 -0.31 -0.44 20.85
C PRO A 22 -1.64 0.32 20.77
N THR A 23 -1.82 1.14 19.73
CA THR A 23 -3.06 1.92 19.56
C THR A 23 -4.19 1.11 18.94
N LEU A 24 -3.83 0.24 18.00
CA LEU A 24 -4.81 -0.60 17.31
C LEU A 24 -5.38 -1.66 18.25
N ARG A 25 -4.56 -2.26 19.12
CA ARG A 25 -4.96 -3.26 20.13
C ARG A 25 -6.01 -2.72 21.08
N ASP A 26 -5.86 -1.48 21.55
CA ASP A 26 -6.80 -0.86 22.49
C ASP A 26 -8.17 -0.59 21.84
N LYS A 27 -8.19 -0.32 20.54
CA LYS A 27 -9.41 -0.01 19.79
C LYS A 27 -10.09 -1.23 19.17
N LEU A 28 -9.31 -2.24 18.75
CA LEU A 28 -9.76 -3.39 17.98
C LEU A 28 -9.31 -4.70 18.67
N LYS A 29 -10.19 -5.26 19.50
CA LYS A 29 -9.92 -6.51 20.23
C LYS A 29 -9.60 -7.71 19.33
N CYS A 30 -10.06 -7.69 18.07
CA CYS A 30 -9.74 -8.74 17.09
C CYS A 30 -8.22 -8.86 16.82
N LEU A 31 -7.45 -7.77 17.00
CA LEU A 31 -6.01 -7.76 16.74
C LEU A 31 -5.17 -8.44 17.83
N ILE A 32 -5.79 -8.96 18.90
CA ILE A 32 -5.11 -9.77 19.92
C ILE A 32 -4.44 -11.00 19.30
N ILE A 33 -4.96 -11.53 18.19
CA ILE A 33 -4.38 -12.67 17.47
C ILE A 33 -2.95 -12.35 16.98
N PHE A 34 -2.62 -11.08 16.73
CA PHE A 34 -1.30 -10.65 16.30
C PHE A 34 -0.34 -10.31 17.45
N ASP A 35 -0.74 -10.46 18.71
CA ASP A 35 0.07 -10.07 19.88
C ASP A 35 1.39 -10.83 19.92
N GLU A 36 1.35 -12.16 19.79
CA GLU A 36 2.55 -13.00 19.75
C GLU A 36 3.43 -12.68 18.54
N PHE A 37 2.84 -12.42 17.38
CA PHE A 37 3.56 -12.06 16.17
C PHE A 37 4.31 -10.73 16.31
N VAL A 38 3.62 -9.69 16.78
CA VAL A 38 4.21 -8.36 16.97
C VAL A 38 5.27 -8.39 18.08
N ASN A 39 5.00 -9.10 19.19
CA ASN A 39 5.98 -9.29 20.26
C ASN A 39 7.22 -10.02 19.76
N THR A 40 7.06 -11.04 18.93
CA THR A 40 8.19 -11.75 18.31
C THR A 40 9.07 -10.81 17.48
N ILE A 41 8.46 -9.97 16.63
CA ILE A 41 9.20 -9.02 15.80
C ILE A 41 9.89 -7.95 16.67
N ASN A 42 9.21 -7.42 17.67
CA ASN A 42 9.78 -6.35 18.50
C ASN A 42 10.91 -6.83 19.41
N ASN A 43 10.74 -8.02 20.02
CA ASN A 43 11.68 -8.55 21.01
C ASN A 43 12.86 -9.29 20.37
N ASN A 44 12.69 -9.90 19.19
CA ASN A 44 13.75 -10.64 18.53
C ASN A 44 14.44 -9.80 17.45
N LYS A 45 15.73 -9.47 17.65
CA LYS A 45 16.55 -8.71 16.70
C LYS A 45 16.62 -9.39 15.32
N ALA A 46 16.75 -10.72 15.27
CA ALA A 46 16.86 -11.45 14.02
C ALA A 46 15.55 -11.40 13.23
N ALA A 47 14.41 -11.67 13.90
CA ALA A 47 13.09 -11.59 13.28
C ALA A 47 12.85 -10.19 12.70
N ARG A 48 13.11 -9.15 13.49
CA ARG A 48 13.00 -7.76 13.05
C ARG A 48 13.83 -7.43 11.82
N SER A 49 15.06 -7.94 11.76
CA SER A 49 15.94 -7.75 10.61
C SER A 49 15.44 -8.46 9.36
N ILE A 50 14.97 -9.70 9.51
CA ILE A 50 14.40 -10.49 8.43
C ILE A 50 13.17 -9.79 7.86
N PHE A 51 12.22 -9.40 8.72
CA PHE A 51 11.05 -8.66 8.28
C PHE A 51 11.44 -7.31 7.68
N GLY A 52 12.30 -6.53 8.32
CA GLY A 52 12.79 -5.26 7.73
C GLY A 52 13.34 -5.42 6.31
N THR A 53 14.12 -6.48 6.08
CA THR A 53 14.70 -6.80 4.75
C THR A 53 13.64 -7.24 3.74
N ILE A 54 12.65 -8.04 4.17
CA ILE A 54 11.53 -8.46 3.31
C ILE A 54 10.73 -7.23 2.84
N PHE A 55 10.41 -6.32 3.76
CA PHE A 55 9.66 -5.10 3.45
C PHE A 55 10.39 -4.20 2.45
N ILE A 56 11.69 -3.99 2.64
CA ILE A 56 12.52 -3.20 1.69
C ILE A 56 12.60 -3.90 0.34
N THR A 57 12.83 -5.22 0.32
CA THR A 57 12.89 -6.00 -0.93
C THR A 57 11.59 -5.90 -1.71
N VAL A 58 10.44 -6.09 -1.06
CA VAL A 58 9.14 -5.99 -1.73
C VAL A 58 8.86 -4.56 -2.20
N SER A 59 9.24 -3.54 -1.43
CA SER A 59 9.16 -2.14 -1.86
C SER A 59 9.89 -1.90 -3.18
N ILE A 60 11.12 -2.41 -3.31
CA ILE A 60 11.92 -2.28 -4.54
C ILE A 60 11.25 -3.05 -5.69
N LEU A 61 10.79 -4.29 -5.44
CA LEU A 61 10.10 -5.10 -6.45
C LEU A 61 8.82 -4.44 -6.95
N GLU A 62 8.07 -3.78 -6.08
CA GLU A 62 6.84 -3.05 -6.41
C GLU A 62 7.12 -1.88 -7.36
N ILE A 63 8.27 -1.22 -7.22
CA ILE A 63 8.69 -0.12 -8.11
C ILE A 63 9.17 -0.67 -9.47
N ILE A 64 9.94 -1.77 -9.45
CA ILE A 64 10.54 -2.34 -10.67
C ILE A 64 9.50 -3.05 -11.55
N ILE A 65 8.52 -3.72 -10.93
CA ILE A 65 7.53 -4.55 -11.62
C ILE A 65 6.14 -3.93 -11.44
N PRO A 66 5.86 -2.77 -12.08
CA PRO A 66 4.55 -2.14 -11.98
C PRO A 66 3.48 -3.03 -12.60
N TYR A 67 2.31 -3.08 -11.96
CA TYR A 67 1.15 -3.81 -12.44
C TYR A 67 0.11 -2.84 -13.01
N ASP A 68 -0.09 -2.83 -14.34
CA ASP A 68 -1.20 -2.28 -15.15
C ASP A 68 -1.83 -0.90 -14.80
N LEU A 69 -1.38 -0.23 -13.74
CA LEU A 69 -1.76 1.08 -13.24
C LEU A 69 -0.46 1.91 -13.13
N PRO A 70 -0.49 3.19 -13.54
CA PRO A 70 0.71 3.99 -13.67
C PRO A 70 1.36 4.18 -12.31
N ILE A 71 2.69 4.04 -12.30
CA ILE A 71 3.70 4.33 -11.25
C ILE A 71 3.17 4.97 -9.96
N ILE A 72 2.35 6.03 -10.03
CA ILE A 72 1.68 6.68 -8.89
C ILE A 72 0.87 5.71 -7.99
N GLY A 73 0.14 4.75 -8.56
CA GLY A 73 -0.72 3.83 -7.79
C GLY A 73 0.07 2.87 -6.90
N ASN A 74 1.22 2.39 -7.39
CA ASN A 74 2.09 1.43 -6.69
C ASN A 74 3.17 2.14 -5.86
N LEU A 75 3.43 3.42 -6.16
CA LEU A 75 4.41 4.24 -5.44
C LEU A 75 4.03 4.44 -3.97
N PHE A 76 2.75 4.67 -3.65
CA PHE A 76 2.32 4.83 -2.25
C PHE A 76 2.56 3.56 -1.42
N PRO A 77 2.08 2.36 -1.83
CA PRO A 77 2.43 1.11 -1.19
C PRO A 77 3.93 0.88 -1.07
N ALA A 78 4.71 1.17 -2.12
CA ALA A 78 6.15 0.97 -2.12
C ALA A 78 6.86 1.89 -1.10
N ILE A 79 6.56 3.19 -1.09
CA ILE A 79 7.14 4.15 -0.13
C ILE A 79 6.77 3.75 1.30
N SER A 80 5.52 3.35 1.52
CA SER A 80 5.06 2.88 2.82
C SER A 80 5.84 1.64 3.30
N LEU A 81 6.00 0.62 2.44
CA LEU A 81 6.81 -0.56 2.76
C LEU A 81 8.26 -0.24 3.02
N PHE A 82 8.84 0.70 2.25
CA PHE A 82 10.19 1.17 2.46
C PHE A 82 10.34 1.77 3.85
N LEU A 83 9.45 2.69 4.23
CA LEU A 83 9.46 3.32 5.55
C LEU A 83 9.30 2.31 6.68
N ILE A 84 8.37 1.35 6.55
CA ILE A 84 8.19 0.30 7.54
C ILE A 84 9.45 -0.54 7.69
N GLY A 85 10.00 -1.05 6.58
CA GLY A 85 11.18 -1.89 6.59
C GLY A 85 12.39 -1.15 7.17
N PHE A 86 12.51 0.13 6.84
CA PHE A 86 13.54 1.01 7.36
C PHE A 86 13.39 1.29 8.87
N ILE A 87 12.18 1.49 9.39
CA ILE A 87 11.91 1.62 10.85
C ILE A 87 12.30 0.34 11.60
N LEU A 88 11.92 -0.82 11.06
CA LEU A 88 12.29 -2.11 11.65
C LEU A 88 13.82 -2.28 11.66
N PHE A 89 14.50 -1.82 10.61
CA PHE A 89 15.96 -1.84 10.52
C PHE A 89 16.64 -0.86 11.50
N LEU A 90 16.14 0.37 11.62
CA LEU A 90 16.69 1.40 12.52
C LEU A 90 16.57 1.05 14.00
N ASN A 91 15.57 0.27 14.38
CA ASN A 91 15.38 -0.15 15.77
C ASN A 91 16.42 -1.18 16.24
N GLN A 92 17.35 -1.59 15.38
CA GLN A 92 18.46 -2.45 15.76
C GLN A 92 19.57 -1.66 16.47
N LYS A 93 20.26 -2.31 17.42
CA LYS A 93 21.47 -1.74 18.03
C LYS A 93 22.52 -1.47 16.95
N MET A 94 22.76 -0.19 16.67
CA MET A 94 23.77 0.29 15.74
C MET A 94 25.17 0.28 16.37
N PRO A 95 26.24 0.32 15.55
CA PRO A 95 27.60 0.55 16.03
C PRO A 95 27.69 1.86 16.81
N ILE A 96 28.55 1.88 17.84
CA ILE A 96 28.78 3.04 18.73
C ILE A 96 29.17 4.29 17.93
N THR A 97 29.87 4.10 16.81
CA THR A 97 30.30 5.18 15.91
C THR A 97 29.13 5.93 15.24
N LEU A 98 28.05 5.22 14.89
CA LEU A 98 26.83 5.80 14.35
C LEU A 98 25.94 6.39 15.44
N GLN A 99 25.93 5.77 16.62
CA GLN A 99 25.12 6.21 17.75
C GLN A 99 25.55 7.57 18.31
N ASN A 100 26.84 7.90 18.20
CA ASN A 100 27.39 9.19 18.62
C ASN A 100 27.16 10.32 17.59
N ASN A 101 26.57 10.02 16.42
CA ASN A 101 26.23 11.03 15.44
C ASN A 101 24.94 11.78 15.85
N LYS A 102 25.05 13.09 16.08
CA LYS A 102 23.95 13.97 16.50
C LYS A 102 22.81 14.04 15.48
N GLU A 103 23.11 13.97 14.18
CA GLU A 103 22.12 13.98 13.10
C GLU A 103 21.35 12.66 13.06
N TYR A 104 22.06 11.54 13.22
CA TYR A 104 21.45 10.21 13.31
C TYR A 104 20.47 10.12 14.49
N GLY A 105 20.85 10.60 15.68
CA GLY A 105 19.97 10.61 16.85
C GLY A 105 18.70 11.48 16.67
N LYS A 106 18.82 12.63 16.01
CA LYS A 106 17.66 13.48 15.66
C LYS A 106 16.71 12.78 14.69
N PHE A 107 17.26 12.13 13.67
CA PHE A 107 16.46 11.43 12.68
C PHE A 107 15.79 10.18 13.28
N GLN A 108 16.51 9.39 14.06
CA GLN A 108 15.98 8.22 14.76
C GLN A 108 14.84 8.61 15.71
N SER A 109 15.00 9.68 16.50
CA SER A 109 13.94 10.16 17.40
C SER A 109 12.71 10.66 16.65
N LEU A 110 12.87 11.37 15.53
CA LEU A 110 11.74 11.79 14.70
C LEU A 110 10.95 10.59 14.17
N VAL A 111 11.66 9.58 13.67
CA VAL A 111 11.06 8.36 13.14
C VAL A 111 10.34 7.57 14.24
N GLU A 112 10.96 7.40 15.41
CA GLU A 112 10.36 6.70 16.55
C GLU A 112 9.11 7.41 17.10
N ASN A 113 9.12 8.74 17.16
CA ASN A 113 7.98 9.52 17.62
C ASN A 113 6.78 9.42 16.66
N ASN A 114 7.05 9.24 15.37
CA ASN A 114 6.01 9.18 14.33
C ASN A 114 5.64 7.75 13.88
N LYS A 115 6.31 6.71 14.40
CA LYS A 115 6.12 5.32 13.95
C LYS A 115 4.66 4.86 13.97
N LYS A 116 3.89 5.28 14.99
CA LYS A 116 2.47 4.97 15.11
C LYS A 116 1.66 5.56 13.95
N LEU A 117 1.93 6.82 13.59
CA LEU A 117 1.24 7.50 12.50
C LEU A 117 1.59 6.84 11.17
N ILE A 118 2.88 6.54 10.96
CA ILE A 118 3.36 5.80 9.78
C ILE A 118 2.65 4.44 9.66
N GLY A 119 2.51 3.72 10.78
CA GLY A 119 1.77 2.45 10.81
C GLY A 119 0.29 2.59 10.43
N ILE A 120 -0.40 3.60 10.94
CA ILE A 120 -1.81 3.85 10.59
C ILE A 120 -1.93 4.20 9.10
N LEU A 121 -1.06 5.06 8.56
CA LEU A 121 -1.04 5.39 7.14
C LEU A 121 -0.78 4.16 6.27
N ALA A 122 0.19 3.31 6.65
CA ALA A 122 0.49 2.08 5.95
C ALA A 122 -0.71 1.13 5.90
N LEU A 123 -1.43 0.99 7.01
CA LEU A 123 -2.66 0.19 7.08
C LEU A 123 -3.72 0.74 6.11
N ILE A 124 -3.94 2.05 6.11
CA ILE A 124 -4.91 2.71 5.21
C ILE A 124 -4.49 2.53 3.75
N ILE A 125 -3.21 2.72 3.42
CA ILE A 125 -2.66 2.54 2.07
C ILE A 125 -2.88 1.09 1.62
N GLY A 126 -2.57 0.10 2.47
CA GLY A 126 -2.79 -1.31 2.16
C GLY A 126 -4.27 -1.63 1.87
N ILE A 127 -5.19 -1.11 2.70
CA ILE A 127 -6.63 -1.30 2.52
C ILE A 127 -7.13 -0.62 1.23
N ILE A 128 -6.76 0.65 1.02
CA ILE A 128 -7.17 1.39 -0.19
C ILE A 128 -6.61 0.69 -1.43
N HIS A 129 -5.33 0.32 -1.42
CA HIS A 129 -4.70 -0.37 -2.53
C HIS A 129 -5.39 -1.71 -2.80
N PHE A 130 -5.74 -2.48 -1.77
CA PHE A 130 -6.51 -3.73 -1.94
C PHE A 130 -7.84 -3.53 -2.68
N PHE A 131 -8.61 -2.48 -2.34
CA PHE A 131 -9.90 -2.21 -2.98
C PHE A 131 -9.79 -1.51 -4.33
N CYS A 132 -8.68 -0.79 -4.57
CA CYS A 132 -8.40 -0.07 -5.81
C CYS A 132 -7.79 -1.00 -6.87
N THR A 133 -8.35 -2.20 -7.04
CA THR A 133 -8.03 -3.10 -8.15
C THR A 133 -8.66 -2.59 -9.44
N LYS A 134 -7.99 -2.85 -10.57
CA LYS A 134 -8.37 -2.47 -11.94
C LYS A 134 -9.85 -2.72 -12.27
N ASP A 135 -10.44 -3.80 -11.75
CA ASP A 135 -11.82 -4.19 -12.02
C ASP A 135 -12.82 -3.18 -11.45
N SER A 136 -12.54 -2.57 -10.29
CA SER A 136 -13.39 -1.53 -9.67
C SER A 136 -13.43 -0.23 -10.48
N PHE A 137 -12.35 0.10 -11.19
CA PHE A 137 -12.26 1.31 -12.02
C PHE A 137 -12.79 1.07 -13.45
N SER A 138 -12.50 -0.09 -14.03
CA SER A 138 -12.97 -0.49 -15.36
C SER A 138 -14.50 -0.70 -15.41
N LEU A 139 -15.10 -1.29 -14.37
CA LEU A 139 -16.56 -1.45 -14.26
C LEU A 139 -17.31 -0.12 -14.17
N ASN A 140 -16.70 0.90 -13.55
CA ASN A 140 -17.31 2.23 -13.49
C ASN A 140 -17.24 2.95 -14.84
N LEU A 141 -16.11 2.87 -15.55
CA LEU A 141 -15.98 3.47 -16.89
C LEU A 141 -16.89 2.78 -17.92
N THR A 142 -17.01 1.45 -17.90
CA THR A 142 -17.96 0.74 -18.76
C THR A 142 -19.41 1.07 -18.43
N LYS A 143 -19.79 1.16 -17.15
CA LYS A 143 -21.14 1.61 -16.77
C LYS A 143 -21.44 3.04 -17.19
N ILE A 144 -20.47 3.96 -17.05
CA ILE A 144 -20.62 5.35 -17.51
C ILE A 144 -20.77 5.40 -19.03
N ASN A 145 -19.96 4.62 -19.76
CA ASN A 145 -20.00 4.62 -21.23
C ASN A 145 -21.28 3.96 -21.80
N ILE A 146 -21.79 2.91 -21.13
CA ILE A 146 -23.09 2.30 -21.49
C ILE A 146 -24.24 3.27 -21.19
N ASN A 147 -24.23 3.97 -20.06
CA ASN A 147 -25.26 4.97 -19.76
C ASN A 147 -25.21 6.17 -20.71
N ALA A 148 -24.01 6.60 -21.12
CA ALA A 148 -23.83 7.66 -22.11
C ALA A 148 -24.30 7.23 -23.51
N LEU A 149 -24.01 6.00 -23.94
CA LEU A 149 -24.52 5.43 -25.19
C LEU A 149 -26.05 5.25 -25.17
N TYR A 150 -26.62 4.86 -24.04
CA TYR A 150 -28.08 4.73 -23.89
C TYR A 150 -28.79 6.09 -23.93
N GLN A 151 -28.22 7.13 -23.33
CA GLN A 151 -28.75 8.50 -23.44
C GLN A 151 -28.59 9.07 -24.85
N SER A 152 -27.46 8.82 -25.52
CA SER A 152 -27.23 9.23 -26.91
C SER A 152 -28.22 8.56 -27.89
N ASN A 153 -28.46 7.26 -27.75
CA ASN A 153 -29.41 6.54 -28.60
C ASN A 153 -30.88 6.89 -28.36
N ASN A 154 -31.26 7.36 -27.17
CA ASN A 154 -32.61 7.89 -26.92
C ASN A 154 -32.80 9.33 -27.42
N LEU A 155 -31.73 10.12 -27.57
CA LEU A 155 -31.77 11.44 -28.19
C LEU A 155 -31.79 11.37 -29.73
N ASN A 156 -31.14 10.36 -30.32
CA ASN A 156 -31.09 10.18 -31.78
C ASN A 156 -32.37 9.58 -32.39
N LYS A 157 -33.38 9.23 -31.59
CA LYS A 157 -34.66 8.71 -32.10
C LYS A 157 -35.58 9.77 -32.72
N PHE A 158 -35.13 11.03 -32.79
CA PHE A 158 -35.85 12.13 -33.46
C PHE A 158 -35.22 12.64 -34.77
N GLN A 159 -34.16 12.02 -35.29
CA GLN A 159 -33.63 12.35 -36.62
C GLN A 159 -33.35 11.10 -37.44
N SER A 160 -34.43 10.50 -37.97
CA SER A 160 -34.33 9.62 -39.13
C SER A 160 -34.07 10.47 -40.38
N ILE A 161 -32.81 10.72 -40.70
CA ILE A 161 -32.40 11.12 -42.05
C ILE A 161 -31.64 9.96 -42.66
N ASN A 162 -32.25 9.39 -43.69
CA ASN A 162 -31.72 8.41 -44.62
C ASN A 162 -30.34 8.80 -45.13
N VAL A 163 -29.36 7.91 -45.01
CA VAL A 163 -28.22 7.89 -45.93
C VAL A 163 -27.87 6.43 -46.22
N ASN A 164 -28.31 5.97 -47.40
CA ASN A 164 -27.80 4.77 -48.05
C ASN A 164 -26.35 5.02 -48.46
N PHE A 165 -25.44 4.09 -48.18
CA PHE A 165 -24.24 3.94 -48.99
C PHE A 165 -24.11 2.50 -49.48
N VAL A 166 -23.98 2.45 -50.80
CA VAL A 166 -23.85 1.29 -51.68
C VAL A 166 -22.40 0.79 -51.60
N ASP A 167 -22.25 -0.52 -51.46
CA ASP A 167 -20.97 -1.23 -51.47
C ASP A 167 -20.30 -1.19 -52.86
N ILE A 168 -18.99 -0.89 -52.88
CA ILE A 168 -18.03 -1.34 -53.90
C ILE A 168 -16.77 -1.79 -53.17
#